data_AF-A0A9D8NCX4-F1
#
_entry.id   AF-A0A9D8NCX4-F1
#
_cell.length_a   1.000
_cell.length_b   1.000
_cell.length_c   1.000
_cell.angle_alpha   90.00
_cell.angle_beta   90.00
_cell.angle_gamma   90.00
#
_symmetry.space_group_name_H-M   'P 1'
#
loop_
_entity.id
_entity.type
_entity.pdbx_description
1 polymer ?
#
loop_
_entity_poly.entity_id
_entity_poly.type
_entity_poly.pdbx_seq_one_letter_code
_entity_poly.pdbx_strand_id
1 'polypeptide(L)'
;MKEIIQDLTNNISDIIVKKGLFSTRLFYKGTAELKQYTIYFGAGDASALRDFFNTGRIKDLEKMSTVSDGPNKIEIFIARDDSFAAIKLFQFVPYTYEPRSDWFKITAPLDCQVLRYLIGQHK
;
A
#
# COMPACT_ATOMS: atom_id res chain seq x y z
N MET A 1 4.74 5.23 -11.58
CA MET A 1 4.61 3.74 -11.53
C MET A 1 5.96 3.02 -11.55
N LYS A 2 6.87 3.29 -12.50
CA LYS A 2 8.19 2.63 -12.50
C LYS A 2 9.00 2.90 -11.23
N GLU A 3 8.97 4.15 -10.74
CA GLU A 3 9.71 4.57 -9.54
C GLU A 3 9.20 3.87 -8.26
N ILE A 4 7.89 3.81 -8.04
CA ILE A 4 7.34 3.15 -6.84
C ILE A 4 7.62 1.64 -6.82
N ILE A 5 7.58 0.98 -7.99
CA ILE A 5 7.93 -0.44 -8.10
C ILE A 5 9.42 -0.64 -7.82
N GLN A 6 10.29 0.23 -8.36
CA GLN A 6 11.72 0.16 -8.11
C GLN A 6 12.02 0.36 -6.61
N ASP A 7 11.44 1.38 -6.01
CA ASP A 7 11.54 1.68 -4.58
C ASP A 7 11.03 0.51 -3.72
N LEU A 8 9.88 -0.09 -4.05
CA LEU A 8 9.37 -1.29 -3.39
C LEU A 8 10.37 -2.45 -3.44
N THR A 9 10.91 -2.75 -4.63
CA THR A 9 11.83 -3.89 -4.82
C THR A 9 13.19 -3.67 -4.17
N ASN A 10 13.64 -2.41 -4.04
CA ASN A 10 14.86 -2.06 -3.33
C ASN A 10 14.71 -2.24 -1.80
N ASN A 11 13.51 -2.03 -1.26
CA ASN A 11 13.23 -2.13 0.18
C ASN A 11 12.71 -3.51 0.61
N ILE A 12 12.19 -4.32 -0.33
CA ILE A 12 11.63 -5.65 -0.06
C ILE A 12 12.21 -6.66 -1.05
N SER A 13 13.30 -7.32 -0.64
CA SER A 13 14.03 -8.31 -1.44
C SER A 13 13.19 -9.52 -1.86
N ASP A 14 12.15 -9.86 -1.10
CA ASP A 14 11.26 -10.99 -1.40
C ASP A 14 10.31 -10.71 -2.58
N ILE A 15 10.26 -9.47 -3.10
CA ILE A 15 9.42 -9.10 -4.22
C ILE A 15 10.20 -9.29 -5.53
N ILE A 16 9.66 -10.14 -6.39
CA ILE A 16 10.22 -10.50 -7.69
C ILE A 16 9.40 -9.82 -8.78
N VAL A 17 10.10 -9.09 -9.65
CA VAL A 17 9.51 -8.48 -10.84
C VAL A 17 9.63 -9.44 -12.03
N LYS A 18 8.50 -9.84 -12.61
CA LYS A 18 8.46 -10.55 -13.89
C LYS A 18 7.97 -9.61 -14.99
N LYS A 19 8.87 -9.25 -15.90
CA LYS A 19 8.55 -8.43 -17.09
C LYS A 19 8.17 -9.36 -18.24
N GLY A 20 6.95 -9.22 -18.73
CA GLY A 20 6.49 -9.78 -19.99
C GLY A 20 6.50 -8.71 -21.09
N LEU A 21 6.18 -9.13 -22.31
CA LEU A 21 6.21 -8.28 -23.51
C LEU A 21 5.35 -7.00 -23.37
N PHE A 22 4.22 -7.10 -22.66
CA PHE A 22 3.27 -5.99 -22.47
C PHE A 22 2.87 -5.75 -21.00
N SER A 23 3.44 -6.48 -20.04
CA SER A 23 3.03 -6.37 -18.64
C SER A 23 4.20 -6.53 -17.69
N THR A 24 4.18 -5.77 -16.60
CA THR A 24 5.06 -6.00 -15.45
C THR A 24 4.20 -6.58 -14.34
N ARG A 25 4.57 -7.76 -13.85
CA ARG A 25 3.88 -8.44 -12.74
C ARG A 25 4.84 -8.58 -11.56
N LEU A 26 4.29 -8.44 -10.36
CA LEU A 26 5.03 -8.52 -9.11
C LEU A 26 4.61 -9.78 -8.36
N PHE A 27 5.57 -10.46 -7.76
CA PHE A 27 5.34 -11.69 -7.00
C PHE A 27 6.06 -11.62 -5.67
N TYR A 28 5.39 -11.94 -4.57
CA TYR A 28 6.04 -12.18 -3.29
C TYR A 28 6.55 -13.62 -3.24
N LYS A 29 7.82 -13.80 -2.90
CA LYS A 29 8.54 -15.09 -2.87
C LYS A 29 8.40 -15.93 -4.16
N GLY A 30 8.13 -15.26 -5.28
CA GLY A 30 8.03 -15.87 -6.61
C GLY A 30 6.72 -16.56 -6.95
N THR A 31 5.81 -16.71 -5.97
CA THR A 31 4.56 -17.49 -6.10
C THR A 31 3.32 -16.60 -6.03
N ALA A 32 3.23 -15.70 -5.05
CA ALA A 32 2.03 -14.95 -4.77
C ALA A 32 1.98 -13.64 -5.58
N GLU A 33 1.10 -13.57 -6.59
CA GLU A 33 0.97 -12.38 -7.43
C GLU A 33 0.42 -11.18 -6.63
N LEU A 34 1.11 -10.04 -6.73
CA LEU A 34 0.72 -8.78 -6.09
C LEU A 34 -0.12 -7.91 -7.03
N LYS A 35 -1.15 -7.28 -6.47
CA LYS A 35 -1.93 -6.22 -7.12
C LYS A 35 -1.72 -4.89 -6.42
N GLN A 36 -1.67 -3.83 -7.20
CA GLN A 36 -1.53 -2.47 -6.71
C GLN A 36 -2.90 -1.82 -6.50
N TYR A 37 -3.06 -1.13 -5.39
CA TYR A 37 -4.21 -0.27 -5.08
C TYR A 37 -3.73 1.04 -4.47
N THR A 38 -4.56 2.06 -4.57
CA THR A 38 -4.32 3.38 -3.97
C THR A 38 -5.59 3.78 -3.21
N ILE A 39 -5.45 4.26 -1.98
CA ILE A 39 -6.55 4.81 -1.18
C ILE A 39 -6.16 6.22 -0.76
N TYR A 40 -7.06 7.19 -0.95
CA TYR A 40 -6.86 8.59 -0.57
C TYR A 40 -7.59 8.90 0.74
N PHE A 41 -7.02 9.82 1.51
CA PHE A 41 -7.52 10.28 2.80
C PHE A 41 -7.54 11.80 2.86
N GLY A 42 -8.41 12.34 3.72
CA GLY A 42 -8.53 13.77 3.93
C GLY A 42 -7.33 14.38 4.65
N ALA A 43 -7.29 15.71 4.73
CA ALA A 43 -6.26 16.42 5.49
C ALA A 43 -6.30 16.09 7.00
N GLY A 44 -7.50 15.83 7.54
CA GLY A 44 -7.72 15.53 8.96
C GLY A 44 -7.13 14.20 9.41
N ASP A 45 -6.88 13.26 8.50
CA ASP A 45 -6.42 11.91 8.83
C ASP A 45 -4.89 11.80 8.93
N ALA A 46 -4.14 12.89 8.70
CA ALA A 46 -2.68 12.86 8.64
C ALA A 46 -2.02 12.34 9.94
N SER A 47 -2.56 12.74 11.10
CA SER A 47 -2.05 12.26 12.40
C SER A 47 -2.34 10.77 12.58
N ALA A 48 -3.57 10.35 12.30
CA ALA A 48 -4.00 8.96 12.44
C ALA A 48 -3.22 8.03 11.51
N LEU A 49 -2.93 8.47 10.27
CA LEU A 49 -2.07 7.76 9.33
C LEU A 49 -0.65 7.60 9.89
N ARG A 50 -0.04 8.67 10.43
CA ARG A 50 1.28 8.55 11.07
C ARG A 50 1.27 7.56 12.22
N ASP A 51 0.27 7.62 13.09
CA ASP A 51 0.15 6.71 14.24
C ASP A 51 -0.02 5.26 13.77
N PHE A 52 -0.79 5.04 12.71
CA PHE A 52 -0.89 3.73 12.08
C PHE A 52 0.48 3.23 11.57
N PHE A 53 1.25 4.04 10.83
CA PHE A 53 2.56 3.62 10.33
C PHE A 53 3.60 3.43 11.44
N ASN A 54 3.41 4.06 12.60
CA ASN A 54 4.25 3.84 13.80
C ASN A 54 3.87 2.57 14.58
N THR A 55 2.59 2.21 14.60
CA THR A 55 2.06 1.12 15.45
C THR A 55 1.78 -0.18 14.70
N GLY A 56 1.59 -0.10 13.38
CA GLY A 56 1.23 -1.23 12.52
C GLY A 56 -0.19 -1.76 12.71
N ARG A 57 -1.06 -1.06 13.44
CA ARG A 57 -2.41 -1.54 13.79
C ARG A 57 -3.40 -1.31 12.65
N ILE A 58 -3.59 -2.31 11.80
CA ILE A 58 -4.42 -2.21 10.59
C ILE A 58 -5.87 -1.79 10.86
N LYS A 59 -6.44 -2.19 12.00
CA LYS A 59 -7.79 -1.78 12.43
C LYS A 59 -7.97 -0.27 12.59
N ASP A 60 -6.89 0.49 12.77
CA ASP A 60 -6.98 1.94 12.87
C ASP A 60 -7.21 2.59 11.49
N LEU A 61 -6.81 1.93 10.39
CA LEU A 61 -7.18 2.37 9.03
C LEU A 61 -8.68 2.25 8.77
N GLU A 62 -9.37 1.27 9.37
CA GLU A 62 -10.82 1.06 9.17
C GLU A 62 -11.68 2.22 9.71
N LYS A 63 -11.13 3.00 10.63
CA LYS A 63 -11.84 4.13 11.27
C LYS A 63 -11.67 5.44 10.50
N MET A 64 -10.79 5.48 9.51
CA MET A 64 -10.47 6.70 8.76
C MET A 64 -11.42 6.85 7.59
N SER A 65 -11.86 8.09 7.34
CA SER A 65 -12.70 8.41 6.20
C SER A 65 -11.83 8.53 4.95
N THR A 66 -12.10 7.71 3.95
CA THR A 66 -11.43 7.84 2.66
C THR A 66 -12.18 8.82 1.76
N VAL A 67 -11.47 9.30 0.75
CA VAL A 67 -11.98 10.28 -0.23
C VAL A 67 -11.60 9.84 -1.63
N SER A 68 -12.22 10.41 -2.66
CA SER A 68 -11.88 10.11 -4.06
C SER A 68 -10.50 10.63 -4.46
N ASP A 69 -10.11 11.77 -3.92
CA ASP A 69 -8.77 12.37 -3.99
C ASP A 69 -8.54 13.19 -2.73
N GLY A 70 -7.30 13.24 -2.26
CA GLY A 70 -6.99 13.83 -0.97
C GLY A 70 -5.49 13.99 -0.74
N PRO A 71 -5.09 14.91 0.15
CA PRO A 71 -3.69 15.27 0.36
C PRO A 71 -2.83 14.14 0.93
N ASN A 72 -3.44 13.03 1.36
CA ASN A 72 -2.74 11.85 1.84
C ASN A 72 -3.21 10.65 1.03
N LYS A 73 -2.30 9.74 0.68
CA LYS A 73 -2.65 8.46 0.08
C LYS A 73 -1.77 7.34 0.59
N ILE A 74 -2.30 6.13 0.60
CA ILE A 74 -1.49 4.93 0.76
C ILE A 74 -1.43 4.18 -0.56
N GLU A 75 -0.24 3.76 -0.94
CA GLU A 75 -0.02 2.82 -2.04
C GLU A 75 0.10 1.43 -1.44
N ILE A 76 -0.66 0.48 -1.98
CA ILE A 76 -0.81 -0.87 -1.44
C ILE A 76 -0.43 -1.87 -2.52
N PHE A 77 0.47 -2.80 -2.19
CA PHE A 77 0.73 -4.00 -2.96
C PHE A 77 0.30 -5.20 -2.14
N ILE A 78 -0.79 -5.87 -2.53
CA ILE A 78 -1.36 -7.01 -1.78
C ILE A 78 -1.37 -8.27 -2.64
N ALA A 79 -0.97 -9.39 -2.03
CA ALA A 79 -0.98 -10.71 -2.64
C ALA A 79 -2.41 -11.25 -2.74
N ARG A 80 -2.76 -11.88 -3.87
CA ARG A 80 -4.11 -12.40 -4.11
C ARG A 80 -4.60 -13.41 -3.06
N ASP A 81 -3.68 -14.15 -2.45
CA ASP A 81 -3.91 -15.19 -1.44
C ASP A 81 -3.82 -14.68 0.01
N ASP A 82 -3.77 -13.36 0.21
CA ASP A 82 -3.65 -12.71 1.53
C ASP A 82 -2.38 -13.09 2.32
N SER A 83 -1.39 -13.72 1.66
CA SER A 83 -0.13 -14.11 2.29
C SER A 83 0.78 -12.93 2.62
N PHE A 84 0.57 -11.80 1.96
CA PHE A 84 1.44 -10.64 2.06
C PHE A 84 0.75 -9.36 1.58
N ALA A 85 1.07 -8.25 2.24
CA ALA A 85 0.89 -6.93 1.69
C ALA A 85 2.07 -6.01 2.05
N ALA A 86 2.32 -5.02 1.21
CA ALA A 86 3.22 -3.91 1.48
C ALA A 86 2.47 -2.60 1.25
N ILE A 87 2.60 -1.67 2.19
CA ILE A 87 1.95 -0.37 2.10
C ILE A 87 2.94 0.77 2.37
N LYS A 88 2.70 1.93 1.77
CA LYS A 88 3.52 3.12 1.96
C LYS A 88 2.68 4.39 1.95
N LEU A 89 2.92 5.29 2.90
CA LEU A 89 2.26 6.58 2.98
C LEU A 89 2.90 7.58 2.03
N PHE A 90 2.05 8.32 1.32
CA PHE A 90 2.42 9.47 0.53
C PHE A 90 1.59 10.68 0.93
N GLN A 91 2.19 11.85 0.86
CA GLN A 91 1.52 13.12 1.10
C GLN A 91 1.75 14.07 -0.06
N PHE A 92 0.72 14.81 -0.41
CA PHE A 92 0.79 15.86 -1.40
C PHE A 92 1.65 17.01 -0.89
N VAL A 93 2.66 17.35 -1.68
CA VAL A 93 3.46 18.56 -1.60
C VAL A 93 3.24 19.26 -2.95
N PRO A 94 3.10 20.59 -3.04
CA PRO A 94 2.66 21.24 -4.27
C PRO A 94 3.23 20.60 -5.55
N TYR A 95 2.31 20.16 -6.42
CA TYR A 95 2.55 19.49 -7.70
C TYR A 95 2.96 18.01 -7.68
N THR A 96 3.13 17.36 -6.52
CA THR A 96 3.51 15.94 -6.46
C THR A 96 3.12 15.22 -5.16
N TYR A 97 3.15 13.89 -5.16
CA TYR A 97 3.03 13.07 -3.94
C TYR A 97 4.42 12.57 -3.53
N GLU A 98 4.84 12.91 -2.32
CA GLU A 98 6.12 12.48 -1.76
C GLU A 98 5.91 11.37 -0.71
N PRO A 99 6.82 10.39 -0.63
CA PRO A 99 6.74 9.35 0.39
C PRO A 99 6.96 9.94 1.79
N ARG A 100 6.16 9.51 2.76
CA ARG A 100 6.23 9.95 4.18
C ARG A 100 6.51 8.84 5.18
N SER A 101 6.55 7.59 4.72
CA SER A 101 6.93 6.42 5.51
C SER A 101 7.84 5.53 4.70
N ASP A 102 8.49 4.56 5.35
CA ASP A 102 9.02 3.38 4.67
C ASP A 102 7.90 2.42 4.26
N TRP A 103 8.27 1.35 3.56
CA TRP A 103 7.35 0.26 3.27
C TRP A 103 7.04 -0.54 4.53
N PHE A 104 5.78 -0.50 4.95
CA PHE A 104 5.28 -1.33 6.03
C PHE A 104 4.82 -2.68 5.47
N LYS A 105 5.38 -3.77 6.03
CA LYS A 105 5.11 -5.15 5.59
C LYS A 105 4.04 -5.78 6.47
N ILE A 106 3.08 -6.41 5.85
CA ILE A 106 2.00 -7.16 6.49
C ILE A 106 2.10 -8.59 6.01
N THR A 107 2.19 -9.53 6.95
CA THR A 107 2.28 -10.97 6.65
C THR A 107 1.23 -11.78 7.40
N ALA A 108 0.49 -11.16 8.33
CA ALA A 108 -0.63 -11.79 9.00
C ALA A 108 -1.84 -11.85 8.04
N PRO A 109 -2.39 -13.04 7.74
CA PRO A 109 -3.49 -13.17 6.78
C PRO A 109 -4.74 -12.36 7.15
N LEU A 110 -5.06 -12.27 8.44
CA LEU A 110 -6.22 -11.50 8.91
C LEU A 110 -6.07 -10.00 8.61
N ASP A 111 -4.87 -9.46 8.77
CA ASP A 111 -4.58 -8.05 8.48
C ASP A 111 -4.63 -7.77 6.97
N CYS A 112 -4.15 -8.70 6.13
CA CYS A 112 -4.31 -8.64 4.69
C CYS A 112 -5.79 -8.65 4.27
N GLN A 113 -6.61 -9.48 4.92
CA GLN A 113 -8.06 -9.54 4.68
C GLN A 113 -8.76 -8.23 5.05
N VAL A 114 -8.41 -7.63 6.19
CA VAL A 114 -8.91 -6.30 6.59
C VAL A 114 -8.52 -5.25 5.54
N LEU A 115 -7.26 -5.24 5.11
CA LEU A 115 -6.80 -4.30 4.07
C LEU A 115 -7.56 -4.49 2.76
N ARG A 116 -7.86 -5.74 2.37
CA ARG A 116 -8.66 -6.05 1.19
C ARG A 116 -10.11 -5.58 1.34
N TYR A 117 -10.70 -5.74 2.52
CA TYR A 117 -12.04 -5.22 2.81
C TYR A 117 -12.06 -3.70 2.61
N LEU A 118 -11.08 -2.98 3.15
CA LEU A 118 -10.95 -1.53 2.96
C LEU A 118 -10.81 -1.15 1.48
N ILE A 119 -9.95 -1.83 0.73
CA ILE A 119 -9.84 -1.63 -0.72
C ILE A 119 -11.20 -1.84 -1.43
N GLY A 120 -11.99 -2.82 -0.97
CA GLY A 120 -13.30 -3.14 -1.54
C GLY A 120 -14.37 -2.08 -1.29
N GLN A 121 -14.29 -1.32 -0.19
CA GLN A 121 -15.24 -0.24 0.13
C GLN A 121 -15.02 1.01 -0.75
N HIS A 122 -13.92 1.09 -1.49
CA HIS A 122 -13.47 2.32 -2.17
C HIS A 122 -13.21 2.12 -3.67
N LYS A 123 -13.90 1.15 -4.28
CA LYS A 123 -13.93 0.93 -5.74
C LYS A 123 -15.05 1.70 -6.42
#